data_AF-A0ABD3V4E5-F1
#
_entry.id   AF-A0ABD3V4E5-F1
#
_cell.length_a   1.000
_cell.length_b   1.000
_cell.length_c   1.000
_cell.angle_alpha   90.00
_cell.angle_beta   90.00
_cell.angle_gamma   90.00
#
_symmetry.space_group_name_H-M   'P 1'
#
loop_
_entity.id
_entity.type
_entity.pdbx_description
1 polymer ?
#
loop_
_entity_poly.entity_id
_entity_poly.type
_entity_poly.pdbx_seq_one_letter_code
_entity_poly.pdbx_strand_id
1 'polypeptide(L)'
;MKIPVSVYVWECQYGTPFSFGHASISLSDGTYISWWPTQKSSLISKAFGTTGTYIRSLEEDISLQNNRRPEVFKLTSCVDEDAIQRWWRDFRTVSSYSGIYKNCCYVVFHALVSGTVFQLFPDDKRRYWKAISLWRQSHLKRFLNELRHRIEEHEERKLERFICSICHIIMVGLLGLVLSMILTFIIGLLYSLT
;
A
#
# COMPACT_ATOMS: atom_id res chain seq x y z
N MET A 1 17.23 -4.17 3.77
CA MET A 1 16.34 -3.47 2.81
C MET A 1 15.04 -4.26 2.78
N LYS A 2 13.90 -3.67 3.19
CA LYS A 2 12.62 -4.38 3.06
C LYS A 2 12.27 -4.51 1.58
N ILE A 3 11.87 -5.71 1.15
CA ILE A 3 11.42 -5.97 -0.22
C ILE A 3 10.10 -5.20 -0.40
N PRO A 4 9.89 -4.49 -1.52
CA PRO A 4 8.65 -3.75 -1.73
C PRO A 4 7.46 -4.71 -1.89
N VAL A 5 6.32 -4.32 -1.35
CA VAL A 5 5.04 -4.96 -1.62
C VAL A 5 4.75 -4.88 -3.12
N SER A 6 4.50 -6.03 -3.75
CA SER A 6 4.29 -6.11 -5.19
C SER A 6 2.83 -6.46 -5.47
N VAL A 7 2.14 -5.61 -6.24
CA VAL A 7 0.78 -5.84 -6.70
C VAL A 7 0.82 -6.20 -8.18
N TYR A 8 0.20 -7.32 -8.52
CA TYR A 8 0.15 -7.87 -9.87
C TYR A 8 -1.24 -7.67 -10.43
N VAL A 9 -1.36 -7.10 -11.63
CA VAL A 9 -2.64 -6.83 -12.28
C VAL A 9 -2.64 -7.42 -13.69
N TRP A 10 -3.57 -8.33 -13.96
CA TRP A 10 -3.82 -8.88 -15.29
C TRP A 10 -4.99 -8.18 -15.95
N GLU A 11 -4.79 -7.77 -17.21
CA GLU A 11 -5.88 -7.25 -18.02
C GLU A 11 -6.94 -8.31 -18.32
N CYS A 12 -8.16 -7.82 -18.46
CA CYS A 12 -9.29 -8.57 -18.98
C CYS A 12 -8.97 -9.16 -20.37
N GLN A 13 -9.41 -10.40 -20.62
CA GLN A 13 -9.37 -10.99 -21.95
C GLN A 13 -10.62 -10.54 -22.71
N TYR A 14 -10.43 -9.78 -23.78
CA TYR A 14 -11.51 -9.39 -24.69
C TYR A 14 -12.23 -10.64 -25.21
N GLY A 15 -13.56 -10.60 -25.25
CA GLY A 15 -14.40 -11.68 -25.78
C GLY A 15 -14.90 -12.71 -24.76
N THR A 16 -14.55 -12.58 -23.47
CA THR A 16 -15.13 -13.42 -22.40
C THR A 16 -16.14 -12.62 -21.57
N PRO A 17 -17.43 -13.02 -21.54
CA PRO A 17 -18.41 -12.35 -20.69
C PRO A 17 -17.99 -12.48 -19.23
N PHE A 18 -18.06 -11.37 -18.47
CA PHE A 18 -17.65 -11.28 -17.05
C PHE A 18 -16.15 -11.34 -16.77
N SER A 19 -15.31 -10.95 -17.72
CA SER A 19 -13.87 -10.82 -17.46
C SER A 19 -13.57 -9.47 -16.80
N PHE A 20 -13.26 -9.50 -15.51
CA PHE A 20 -12.98 -8.32 -14.67
C PHE A 20 -11.48 -8.06 -14.47
N GLY A 21 -10.64 -8.76 -15.25
CA GLY A 21 -9.22 -8.88 -15.00
C GLY A 21 -8.93 -9.76 -13.79
N HIS A 22 -7.67 -9.78 -13.35
CA HIS A 22 -7.25 -10.42 -12.11
C HIS A 22 -6.24 -9.56 -11.36
N ALA A 23 -6.19 -9.69 -10.05
CA ALA A 23 -5.19 -9.01 -9.25
C ALA A 23 -4.75 -9.85 -8.05
N SER A 24 -3.49 -9.69 -7.68
CA SER A 24 -2.90 -10.31 -6.50
C SER A 24 -1.84 -9.41 -5.87
N ILE A 25 -1.40 -9.76 -4.67
CA ILE A 25 -0.37 -9.02 -3.92
C ILE A 25 0.60 -10.01 -3.27
N SER A 26 1.89 -9.70 -3.35
CA SER A 26 2.97 -10.41 -2.65
C SER A 26 3.64 -9.50 -1.63
N LEU A 27 3.80 -10.03 -0.43
CA LEU A 27 4.46 -9.37 0.71
C LEU A 27 5.92 -9.80 0.82
N SER A 28 6.69 -9.06 1.60
CA SER A 28 8.14 -9.25 1.75
C SER A 28 8.52 -10.54 2.47
N ASP A 29 7.60 -11.12 3.26
CA ASP A 29 7.78 -12.40 3.95
C ASP A 29 7.42 -13.63 3.09
N GLY A 30 7.04 -13.42 1.82
CA GLY A 30 6.58 -14.47 0.91
C GLY A 30 5.08 -14.76 0.98
N THR A 31 4.31 -14.07 1.83
CA THR A 31 2.85 -14.17 1.82
C THR A 31 2.30 -13.71 0.47
N TYR A 32 1.58 -14.60 -0.21
CA TYR A 32 0.88 -14.33 -1.46
C TYR A 32 -0.64 -14.30 -1.24
N ILE A 33 -1.29 -13.23 -1.71
CA ILE A 33 -2.73 -13.03 -1.59
C ILE A 33 -3.32 -12.94 -2.99
N SER A 34 -4.12 -13.94 -3.33
CA SER A 34 -4.84 -14.03 -4.59
C SER A 34 -6.16 -14.74 -4.36
N TRP A 35 -7.25 -14.19 -4.88
CA TRP A 35 -8.61 -14.63 -4.56
C TRP A 35 -9.38 -15.02 -5.81
N TRP A 36 -9.91 -16.24 -5.83
CA TRP A 36 -10.56 -16.85 -6.97
C TRP A 36 -11.89 -17.50 -6.59
N PRO A 37 -12.82 -17.67 -7.53
CA PRO A 37 -13.96 -18.56 -7.32
C PRO A 37 -13.49 -20.02 -7.31
N THR A 38 -14.14 -20.89 -6.53
CA THR A 38 -13.93 -22.33 -6.66
C THR A 38 -14.28 -22.81 -8.08
N GLN A 39 -13.44 -23.65 -8.69
CA GLN A 39 -13.54 -24.03 -10.10
C GLN A 39 -14.89 -24.65 -10.52
N LYS A 40 -15.60 -25.34 -9.61
CA LYS A 40 -16.87 -26.04 -9.87
C LYS A 40 -18.12 -25.15 -9.93
N SER A 41 -17.96 -23.83 -10.01
CA SER A 41 -19.07 -22.87 -9.99
C SER A 41 -19.53 -22.46 -11.40
N SER A 42 -20.85 -22.38 -11.61
CA SER A 42 -21.44 -21.85 -12.85
C SER A 42 -21.10 -20.35 -13.04
N LEU A 43 -21.16 -19.83 -14.27
CA LEU A 43 -20.89 -18.41 -14.53
C LEU A 43 -21.76 -17.46 -13.69
N ILE A 44 -23.05 -17.79 -13.51
CA ILE A 44 -23.98 -17.01 -12.69
C ILE A 44 -23.54 -17.03 -11.22
N SER A 45 -23.18 -18.20 -10.68
CA SER A 45 -22.67 -18.29 -9.30
C SER A 45 -21.31 -17.57 -9.13
N LYS A 46 -20.42 -17.59 -10.13
CA LYS A 46 -19.19 -16.79 -10.09
C LYS A 46 -19.47 -15.29 -10.04
N ALA A 47 -20.48 -14.81 -10.76
CA ALA A 47 -20.86 -13.40 -10.75
C ALA A 47 -21.49 -12.98 -9.40
N PHE A 48 -22.47 -13.75 -8.91
CA PHE A 48 -23.32 -13.32 -7.79
C PHE A 48 -22.97 -13.94 -6.43
N GLY A 49 -22.21 -15.03 -6.38
CA GLY A 49 -21.81 -15.67 -5.13
C GLY A 49 -21.47 -17.15 -5.27
N THR A 50 -20.26 -17.52 -4.86
CA THR A 50 -19.79 -18.90 -4.73
C THR A 50 -18.80 -18.98 -3.58
N THR A 51 -18.39 -20.18 -3.18
CA THR A 51 -17.22 -20.34 -2.31
C THR A 51 -15.99 -19.76 -3.00
N GLY A 52 -15.20 -18.98 -2.25
CA GLY A 52 -13.91 -18.50 -2.71
C GLY A 52 -12.79 -19.46 -2.35
N THR A 53 -11.72 -19.42 -3.13
CA THR A 53 -10.47 -20.13 -2.87
C THR A 53 -9.33 -19.15 -3.05
N TYR A 54 -8.19 -19.44 -2.43
CA TYR A 54 -6.99 -18.66 -2.61
C TYR A 54 -5.88 -19.48 -3.25
N ILE A 55 -5.05 -18.77 -4.01
CA ILE A 55 -3.86 -19.29 -4.69
C ILE A 55 -2.64 -18.94 -3.85
N ARG A 56 -1.62 -19.81 -3.86
CA ARG A 56 -0.48 -19.70 -2.93
C ARG A 56 0.78 -19.11 -3.56
N SER A 57 0.82 -18.93 -4.88
CA SER A 57 1.98 -18.34 -5.54
C SER A 57 1.64 -17.57 -6.81
N LEU A 58 2.58 -16.73 -7.23
CA LEU A 58 2.49 -15.97 -8.47
C LEU A 58 2.52 -16.90 -9.70
N GLU A 59 3.31 -17.97 -9.64
CA GLU A 59 3.46 -18.93 -10.74
C GLU A 59 2.14 -19.65 -11.04
N GLU A 60 1.39 -20.01 -10.00
CA GLU A 60 0.07 -20.63 -10.13
C GLU A 60 -0.93 -19.64 -10.75
N ASP A 61 -0.91 -18.37 -10.35
CA ASP A 61 -1.73 -17.33 -10.99
C ASP A 61 -1.35 -17.12 -12.46
N ILE A 62 -0.06 -17.09 -12.80
CA ILE A 62 0.41 -16.97 -14.19
C ILE A 62 -0.10 -18.16 -15.02
N SER A 63 -0.03 -19.37 -14.48
CA SER A 63 -0.53 -20.58 -15.13
C SER A 63 -2.04 -20.50 -15.37
N LEU A 64 -2.83 -20.15 -14.35
CA LEU A 64 -4.29 -19.97 -14.44
C LEU A 64 -4.69 -18.82 -15.38
N GLN A 65 -3.78 -17.88 -15.63
CA GLN A 65 -3.96 -16.75 -16.55
C GLN A 65 -3.45 -17.04 -17.97
N ASN A 66 -3.33 -18.32 -18.35
CA ASN A 66 -2.82 -18.79 -19.66
C ASN A 66 -1.39 -18.29 -19.94
N ASN A 67 -0.51 -18.35 -18.94
CA ASN A 67 0.88 -17.89 -18.99
C ASN A 67 1.07 -16.39 -19.30
N ARG A 68 0.02 -15.58 -19.15
CA ARG A 68 0.12 -14.12 -19.33
C ARG A 68 0.83 -13.51 -18.14
N ARG A 69 1.70 -12.54 -18.42
CA ARG A 69 2.38 -11.77 -17.39
C ARG A 69 1.49 -10.62 -16.90
N PRO A 70 1.47 -10.34 -15.59
CA PRO A 70 0.79 -9.18 -15.04
C PRO A 70 1.60 -7.89 -15.29
N GLU A 71 0.92 -6.76 -15.20
CA GLU A 71 1.56 -5.50 -14.85
C GLU A 71 1.90 -5.49 -13.36
N VAL A 72 3.09 -5.00 -13.01
CA VAL A 72 3.61 -5.06 -11.64
C VAL A 72 3.74 -3.66 -11.07
N PHE A 73 3.02 -3.41 -9.96
CA PHE A 73 3.10 -2.18 -9.18
C PHE A 73 3.89 -2.48 -7.90
N LYS A 74 5.06 -1.84 -7.75
CA LYS A 74 5.86 -1.93 -6.52
C LYS A 74 5.50 -0.77 -5.60
N LEU A 75 5.05 -1.09 -4.39
CA LEU A 75 4.74 -0.14 -3.32
C LEU A 75 5.87 -0.17 -2.29
N THR A 76 6.35 1.01 -1.90
CA THR A 76 7.52 1.16 -1.02
C THR A 76 7.10 1.33 0.45
N SER A 77 8.09 1.65 1.30
CA SER A 77 8.22 1.59 2.78
C SER A 77 7.06 1.95 3.71
N CYS A 78 5.92 2.44 3.21
CA CYS A 78 4.80 2.89 4.04
C CYS A 78 3.63 1.89 4.15
N VAL A 79 3.74 0.72 3.53
CA VAL A 79 2.72 -0.34 3.66
C VAL A 79 2.94 -1.14 4.94
N ASP A 80 1.94 -1.19 5.82
CA ASP A 80 1.94 -2.05 7.00
C ASP A 80 1.59 -3.49 6.61
N GLU A 81 2.60 -4.27 6.24
CA GLU A 81 2.45 -5.67 5.80
C GLU A 81 1.85 -6.57 6.90
N ASP A 82 2.18 -6.33 8.17
CA ASP A 82 1.64 -7.12 9.28
C ASP A 82 0.12 -6.91 9.40
N ALA A 83 -0.36 -5.68 9.19
CA ALA A 83 -1.80 -5.39 9.14
C ALA A 83 -2.48 -6.06 7.94
N ILE A 84 -1.82 -6.10 6.78
CA ILE A 84 -2.31 -6.85 5.62
C ILE A 84 -2.43 -8.34 5.93
N GLN A 85 -1.42 -8.94 6.56
CA GLN A 85 -1.41 -10.35 6.93
C GLN A 85 -2.51 -10.71 7.93
N ARG A 86 -2.67 -9.90 8.98
CA ARG A 86 -3.76 -10.07 9.96
C ARG A 86 -5.11 -10.03 9.26
N TRP A 87 -5.35 -8.99 8.45
CA TRP A 87 -6.57 -8.87 7.66
C TRP A 87 -6.79 -10.09 6.75
N TRP A 88 -5.75 -10.56 6.06
CA TRP A 88 -5.85 -11.68 5.13
C TRP A 88 -6.20 -12.99 5.84
N ARG A 89 -5.55 -13.24 6.97
CA ARG A 89 -5.82 -14.42 7.82
C ARG A 89 -7.28 -14.46 8.24
N ASP A 90 -7.86 -13.32 8.60
CA ASP A 90 -9.26 -13.24 9.03
C ASP A 90 -10.20 -13.35 7.82
N PHE A 91 -9.92 -12.61 6.74
CA PHE A 91 -10.73 -12.60 5.53
C PHE A 91 -10.94 -14.00 4.94
N ARG A 92 -9.89 -14.82 4.83
CA ARG A 92 -9.93 -16.13 4.17
C ARG A 92 -10.75 -17.20 4.91
N THR A 93 -11.17 -16.95 6.16
CA THR A 93 -11.90 -17.95 6.97
C THR A 93 -13.40 -17.94 6.75
N VAL A 94 -13.97 -16.85 6.23
CA VAL A 94 -15.42 -16.60 6.24
C VAL A 94 -15.98 -16.11 4.91
N SER A 95 -15.15 -16.03 3.86
CA SER A 95 -15.49 -15.27 2.66
C SER A 95 -16.01 -16.12 1.49
N SER A 96 -17.18 -15.71 0.99
CA SER A 96 -17.63 -16.06 -0.36
C SER A 96 -16.91 -15.21 -1.40
N TYR A 97 -16.74 -15.77 -2.59
CA TYR A 97 -16.34 -15.05 -3.78
C TYR A 97 -17.57 -14.52 -4.51
N SER A 98 -17.50 -13.27 -4.98
CA SER A 98 -18.45 -12.71 -5.93
C SER A 98 -17.69 -11.87 -6.94
N GLY A 99 -17.85 -12.18 -8.23
CA GLY A 99 -17.25 -11.42 -9.32
C GLY A 99 -17.63 -9.94 -9.30
N ILE A 100 -18.80 -9.62 -8.74
CA ILE A 100 -19.30 -8.24 -8.66
C ILE A 100 -18.81 -7.52 -7.40
N TYR A 101 -18.91 -8.16 -6.23
CA TYR A 101 -18.73 -7.46 -4.95
C TYR A 101 -17.48 -7.85 -4.16
N LYS A 102 -16.93 -9.05 -4.38
CA LYS A 102 -15.83 -9.62 -3.59
C LYS A 102 -14.87 -10.40 -4.50
N ASN A 103 -14.44 -9.75 -5.58
CA ASN A 103 -13.51 -10.31 -6.54
C ASN A 103 -12.06 -10.04 -6.12
N CYS A 104 -11.10 -10.54 -6.89
CA CYS A 104 -9.67 -10.35 -6.64
C CYS A 104 -9.24 -8.88 -6.52
N CYS A 105 -9.77 -7.98 -7.36
CA CYS A 105 -9.44 -6.56 -7.30
C CYS A 105 -9.95 -5.91 -6.00
N TYR A 106 -11.16 -6.27 -5.56
CA TYR A 106 -11.70 -5.85 -4.27
C TYR A 106 -10.80 -6.32 -3.11
N VAL A 107 -10.39 -7.60 -3.14
CA VAL A 107 -9.51 -8.18 -2.11
C VAL A 107 -8.18 -7.43 -2.04
N VAL A 108 -7.52 -7.16 -3.18
CA VAL A 108 -6.28 -6.39 -3.20
C VAL A 108 -6.48 -4.96 -2.68
N PHE A 109 -7.57 -4.28 -3.07
CA PHE A 109 -7.88 -2.95 -2.54
C PHE A 109 -8.02 -2.98 -1.00
N HIS A 110 -8.81 -3.91 -0.45
CA HIS A 110 -9.04 -4.00 0.99
C HIS A 110 -7.80 -4.47 1.77
N ALA A 111 -6.96 -5.31 1.17
CA ALA A 111 -5.64 -5.65 1.70
C ALA A 111 -4.84 -4.36 1.90
N LEU A 112 -4.66 -3.58 0.83
CA LEU A 112 -3.90 -2.32 0.88
C LEU A 112 -4.49 -1.33 1.87
N VAL A 113 -5.81 -1.15 1.91
CA VAL A 113 -6.49 -0.28 2.90
C VAL A 113 -6.17 -0.70 4.33
N SER A 114 -6.10 -2.01 4.59
CA SER A 114 -5.75 -2.55 5.91
C SER A 114 -4.28 -2.30 6.27
N GLY A 115 -3.39 -2.24 5.27
CA GLY A 115 -1.99 -1.83 5.40
C GLY A 115 -1.76 -0.34 5.67
N THR A 116 -2.78 0.39 6.14
CA THR A 116 -2.78 1.81 6.55
C THR A 116 -2.51 2.85 5.46
N VAL A 117 -2.20 2.43 4.23
CA VAL A 117 -1.91 3.34 3.11
C VAL A 117 -3.08 4.26 2.75
N PHE A 118 -4.29 3.90 3.15
CA PHE A 118 -5.48 4.68 2.86
C PHE A 118 -5.49 6.04 3.57
N GLN A 119 -4.74 6.19 4.67
CA GLN A 119 -4.61 7.45 5.40
C GLN A 119 -3.85 8.52 4.59
N LEU A 120 -3.10 8.11 3.56
CA LEU A 120 -2.39 9.04 2.66
C LEU A 120 -3.34 9.79 1.72
N PHE A 121 -4.58 9.33 1.57
CA PHE A 121 -5.59 9.98 0.74
C PHE A 121 -6.39 11.02 1.53
N PRO A 122 -6.73 12.16 0.91
CA PRO A 122 -7.76 13.08 1.44
C PRO A 122 -9.12 12.41 1.65
N ASP A 123 -9.95 12.98 2.52
CA ASP A 123 -11.24 12.40 2.96
C ASP A 123 -12.24 12.17 1.82
N ASP A 124 -12.33 13.07 0.86
CA ASP A 124 -13.16 12.94 -0.34
C ASP A 124 -12.70 11.77 -1.22
N LYS A 125 -11.38 11.61 -1.41
CA LYS A 125 -10.79 10.49 -2.14
C LYS A 125 -11.02 9.16 -1.42
N ARG A 126 -10.89 9.14 -0.09
CA ARG A 126 -11.19 7.95 0.72
C ARG A 126 -12.66 7.54 0.56
N ARG A 127 -13.59 8.49 0.57
CA ARG A 127 -15.02 8.22 0.33
C ARG A 127 -15.25 7.70 -1.09
N TYR A 128 -14.63 8.34 -2.09
CA TYR A 128 -14.73 7.94 -3.48
C TYR A 128 -14.32 6.47 -3.70
N TRP A 129 -13.13 6.09 -3.23
CA TRP A 129 -12.62 4.72 -3.44
C TRP A 129 -13.46 3.67 -2.71
N LYS A 130 -13.94 3.98 -1.49
CA LYS A 130 -14.84 3.08 -0.73
C LYS A 130 -16.22 2.91 -1.37
N ALA A 131 -16.68 3.88 -2.15
CA ALA A 131 -17.99 3.83 -2.80
C ALA A 131 -18.05 2.91 -4.03
N ILE A 132 -16.89 2.44 -4.54
CA ILE A 132 -16.84 1.53 -5.68
C ILE A 132 -17.35 0.15 -5.26
N SER A 133 -18.54 -0.21 -5.74
CA SER A 133 -19.16 -1.52 -5.49
C SER A 133 -18.61 -2.63 -6.38
N LEU A 134 -18.24 -2.29 -7.62
CA LEU A 134 -17.67 -3.20 -8.61
C LEU A 134 -16.22 -2.81 -8.91
N TRP A 135 -15.29 -3.50 -8.25
CA TRP A 135 -13.87 -3.35 -8.54
C TRP A 135 -13.49 -4.05 -9.83
N ARG A 136 -12.88 -3.31 -10.75
CA ARG A 136 -12.32 -3.82 -12.01
C ARG A 136 -10.83 -3.52 -12.03
N GLN A 137 -10.09 -4.17 -12.91
CA GLN A 137 -8.66 -3.92 -13.02
C GLN A 137 -8.35 -2.43 -13.32
N SER A 138 -9.16 -1.76 -14.14
CA SER A 138 -8.97 -0.33 -14.44
C SER A 138 -9.13 0.58 -13.20
N HIS A 139 -10.11 0.28 -12.33
CA HIS A 139 -10.28 1.00 -11.07
C HIS A 139 -9.09 0.78 -10.14
N LEU A 140 -8.64 -0.48 -10.02
CA LEU A 140 -7.50 -0.82 -9.18
C LEU A 140 -6.21 -0.16 -9.69
N LYS A 141 -5.93 -0.18 -10.99
CA LYS A 141 -4.76 0.50 -11.58
C LYS A 141 -4.78 2.00 -11.32
N ARG A 142 -5.94 2.65 -11.45
CA ARG A 142 -6.07 4.08 -11.14
C ARG A 142 -5.80 4.36 -9.66
N PHE A 143 -6.34 3.52 -8.76
CA PHE A 143 -6.05 3.60 -7.33
C PHE A 143 -4.55 3.40 -7.04
N LEU A 144 -3.91 2.40 -7.62
CA LEU A 144 -2.48 2.10 -7.43
C LEU A 144 -1.57 3.23 -7.93
N ASN A 145 -1.89 3.84 -9.08
CA ASN A 145 -1.15 4.98 -9.58
C ASN A 145 -1.28 6.20 -8.67
N GLU A 146 -2.50 6.52 -8.20
CA GLU A 146 -2.71 7.61 -7.25
C GLU A 146 -2.02 7.31 -5.91
N LEU A 147 -2.10 6.07 -5.43
CA LEU A 147 -1.43 5.63 -4.22
C LEU A 147 0.09 5.81 -4.33
N ARG A 148 0.72 5.33 -5.41
CA ARG A 148 2.17 5.48 -5.62
C ARG A 148 2.60 6.94 -5.52
N HIS A 149 1.87 7.84 -6.18
CA HIS A 149 2.15 9.27 -6.11
C HIS A 149 2.04 9.81 -4.68
N ARG A 150 1.01 9.40 -3.91
CA ARG A 150 0.86 9.79 -2.50
C ARG A 150 1.97 9.26 -1.60
N ILE A 151 2.49 8.07 -1.89
CA ILE A 151 3.63 7.49 -1.18
C ILE A 151 4.87 8.36 -1.41
N GLU A 152 5.15 8.70 -2.67
CA GLU A 152 6.27 9.58 -3.05
C GLU A 152 6.19 10.93 -2.33
N GLU A 153 5.05 11.64 -2.41
CA GLU A 153 4.82 12.91 -1.70
C GLU A 153 5.01 12.78 -0.17
N HIS A 154 4.61 11.66 0.42
CA HIS A 154 4.73 11.44 1.86
C HIS A 154 6.18 11.23 2.30
N GLU A 155 6.95 10.47 1.52
CA GLU A 155 8.37 10.24 1.79
C GLU A 155 9.18 11.54 1.59
N GLU A 156 8.87 12.34 0.56
CA GLU A 156 9.46 13.68 0.38
C GLU A 156 9.20 14.58 1.60
N ARG A 157 7.94 14.68 2.05
CA ARG A 157 7.59 15.48 3.25
C ARG A 157 8.24 14.96 4.54
N LYS A 158 8.49 13.65 4.66
CA LYS A 158 9.25 13.11 5.79
C LYS A 158 10.70 13.58 5.73
N LEU A 159 11.33 13.52 4.56
CA LEU A 159 12.69 13.97 4.37
C LEU A 159 12.84 15.47 4.64
N GLU A 160 11.92 16.30 4.16
CA GLU A 160 11.90 17.74 4.43
C GLU A 160 11.80 18.04 5.93
N ARG A 161 10.89 17.37 6.65
CA ARG A 161 10.76 17.52 8.11
C ARG A 161 12.00 17.07 8.86
N PHE A 162 12.64 15.99 8.39
CA PHE A 162 13.90 15.52 8.97
C PHE A 162 15.02 16.53 8.78
N ILE A 163 15.20 17.07 7.57
CA ILE A 163 16.17 18.13 7.27
C ILE A 163 15.89 19.37 8.12
N CYS A 164 14.63 19.82 8.19
CA CYS A 164 14.24 20.96 9.00
C CYS A 164 14.57 20.76 10.49
N SER A 165 14.33 19.55 11.01
CA SER A 165 14.67 19.19 12.40
C SER A 165 16.18 19.24 12.65
N ILE A 166 16.99 18.73 11.71
CA ILE A 166 18.45 18.81 11.78
C ILE A 166 18.92 20.27 11.76
N CYS A 167 18.42 21.06 10.81
CA CYS A 167 18.77 22.48 10.72
C CYS A 167 18.43 23.23 12.02
N HIS A 168 17.28 22.96 12.61
CA HIS A 168 16.89 23.54 13.89
C HIS A 168 17.86 23.17 15.02
N ILE A 169 18.24 21.88 15.14
CA ILE A 169 19.22 21.42 16.13
C ILE A 169 20.58 22.11 15.93
N ILE A 170 21.06 22.20 14.70
CA ILE A 170 22.34 22.87 14.38
C ILE A 170 22.27 24.36 14.76
N MET A 171 21.19 25.07 14.39
CA MET A 171 21.02 26.48 14.72
C MET A 171 20.98 26.72 16.23
N VAL A 172 20.25 25.90 16.98
CA VAL A 172 20.19 26.00 18.45
C VAL A 172 21.55 25.68 19.08
N GLY A 173 22.25 24.66 18.58
CA GLY A 173 23.59 24.31 19.04
C GLY A 173 24.60 25.43 18.81
N LEU A 174 24.62 26.02 17.61
CA LEU A 174 25.48 27.16 17.27
C LEU A 174 25.16 28.39 18.15
N LEU A 175 23.88 28.69 18.36
CA LEU A 175 23.47 29.77 19.25
C LEU A 175 23.95 29.54 20.69
N GLY A 176 23.83 28.31 21.19
CA GLY A 176 24.35 27.93 22.52
C GLY A 176 25.86 28.13 22.64
N LEU A 177 26.64 27.75 21.62
CA LEU A 177 28.09 27.98 21.60
C LEU A 177 28.44 29.47 21.62
N VAL A 178 27.75 30.28 20.80
CA VAL A 178 27.96 31.75 20.77
C VAL A 178 27.66 32.38 22.13
N LEU A 179 26.55 31.99 22.77
CA LEU A 179 26.20 32.48 24.10
C LEU A 179 27.22 32.06 25.16
N SER A 180 27.73 30.83 25.10
CA SER A 180 28.79 30.35 26.00
C SER A 180 30.10 31.12 25.84
N MET A 181 30.47 31.48 24.61
CA MET A 181 31.66 32.29 24.34
C MET A 181 31.51 33.72 24.88
N ILE A 182 30.36 34.35 24.66
CA ILE A 182 30.05 35.68 25.19
C ILE A 182 30.10 35.68 26.72
N LEU A 183 29.51 34.68 27.37
CA LEU A 183 29.51 34.56 28.82
C LEU A 183 30.93 34.40 29.38
N THR A 184 31.74 33.52 28.77
CA THR A 184 33.14 33.32 29.16
C THR A 184 33.95 34.62 29.04
N PHE A 185 33.72 35.38 27.96
CA PHE A 185 34.35 36.67 27.75
C PHE A 185 33.95 37.71 28.81
N ILE A 186 32.65 37.83 29.12
CA ILE A 186 32.15 38.74 30.17
C ILE A 186 32.74 38.40 31.53
N ILE A 187 32.78 37.10 31.89
CA ILE A 187 33.39 36.64 33.14
C ILE A 187 34.87 37.04 33.18
N GLY A 188 35.62 36.80 32.11
CA GLY A 188 37.03 37.19 32.01
C GLY A 188 37.25 38.70 32.21
N LEU A 189 36.39 39.55 31.64
CA LEU A 189 36.44 41.00 31.86
C LEU A 189 36.19 41.38 33.32
N LEU A 190 35.20 40.77 33.97
CA LEU A 190 34.88 41.06 35.38
C LEU A 190 36.03 40.71 36.32
N TYR A 191 36.70 39.57 36.12
CA TYR A 191 37.87 39.17 36.91
C TYR A 191 39.09 40.09 36.71
N SER A 192 39.22 40.74 35.55
CA SER A 192 40.34 41.66 35.29
C SER A 192 40.22 43.01 36.01
N LEU A 193 39.03 43.34 36.51
CA LEU A 193 38.72 44.61 37.16
C LEU A 193 38.80 44.55 38.71
N THR A 194 38.99 43.34 39.27
CA THR A 194 39.14 43.09 40.72
C THR A 194 40.59 42.83 41.08
#